data_AF-A0A524G4N7-F1
#
_entry.id   AF-A0A524G4N7-F1
#
_cell.length_a   1.000
_cell.length_b   1.000
_cell.length_c   1.000
_cell.angle_alpha   90.00
_cell.angle_beta   90.00
_cell.angle_gamma   90.00
#
_symmetry.space_group_name_H-M   'P 1'
#
loop_
_entity.id
_entity.type
_entity.pdbx_description
1 polymer ?
#
loop_
_entity_poly.entity_id
_entity_poly.type
_entity_poly.pdbx_seq_one_letter_code
_entity_poly.pdbx_strand_id
1 'polypeptide(L)'
;MNYHKDLMIAITVTIIAALVVAGTTENIRQYMEFSWEIDEGDKYVYEVTVFGHGKQGSVYIPLTQSVLNNTRILITIVTLPDIPLFINSKDFAKNVIEYLKTNVTYENGNLIPMTVYHEINTVASRCFMPRGSWSILDSFYPNSVNQPENATIASYISVQLQNYFYMGYISYNDNQVSGWFGEVSKDTGVPASLTVWAWGSIGTYEYCYNMTLTLAT
;
A
#
# COMPACT_ATOMS: atom_id res chain seq x y z
N MET A 1 46.29 -8.14 39.88
CA MET A 1 45.06 -8.18 39.08
C MET A 1 44.35 -9.48 39.39
N ASN A 2 43.09 -9.45 39.82
CA ASN A 2 42.41 -10.62 40.36
C ASN A 2 41.51 -11.22 39.27
N TYR A 3 42.13 -11.99 38.38
CA TYR A 3 41.53 -12.51 37.13
C TYR A 3 40.14 -13.13 37.31
N HIS A 4 39.89 -13.79 38.43
CA HIS A 4 38.58 -14.37 38.75
C HIS A 4 37.49 -13.32 39.00
N LYS A 5 37.80 -12.18 39.64
CA LYS A 5 36.84 -11.08 39.83
C LYS A 5 36.49 -10.43 38.50
N ASP A 6 37.50 -10.17 37.66
CA ASP A 6 37.30 -9.53 36.36
C ASP A 6 36.48 -10.42 35.42
N LEU A 7 36.73 -11.74 35.44
CA LEU A 7 35.95 -12.73 34.69
C LEU A 7 34.49 -12.80 35.16
N MET A 8 34.24 -12.81 36.47
CA MET A 8 32.88 -12.86 37.01
C MET A 8 32.09 -11.58 36.69
N ILE A 9 32.73 -10.42 36.71
CA ILE A 9 32.10 -9.15 36.29
C ILE A 9 31.74 -9.21 34.81
N ALA A 10 32.64 -9.66 33.95
CA ALA A 10 32.40 -9.76 32.50
C ALA A 10 31.22 -10.70 32.18
N ILE A 11 31.17 -11.86 32.81
CA ILE A 11 30.05 -12.83 32.64
C ILE A 11 28.73 -12.20 33.08
N THR A 12 28.72 -11.56 34.25
CA THR A 12 27.50 -10.95 34.81
C THR A 12 26.98 -9.82 33.91
N VAL A 13 27.86 -8.94 33.42
CA VAL A 13 27.50 -7.87 32.50
C VAL A 13 26.97 -8.43 31.18
N THR A 14 27.57 -9.50 30.65
CA THR A 14 27.12 -10.13 29.40
C THR A 14 25.72 -10.74 29.55
N ILE A 15 25.45 -11.41 30.67
CA ILE A 15 24.13 -11.98 30.96
C ILE A 15 23.08 -10.87 31.12
N ILE A 16 23.38 -9.81 31.86
CA ILE A 16 22.47 -8.66 32.03
C ILE A 16 22.19 -7.99 30.69
N ALA A 17 23.23 -7.75 29.87
CA ALA A 17 23.06 -7.16 28.55
C ALA A 17 22.19 -8.05 27.64
N ALA A 18 22.41 -9.37 27.65
CA ALA A 18 21.60 -10.31 26.88
C ALA A 18 20.14 -10.33 27.35
N LEU A 19 19.88 -10.28 28.67
CA LEU A 19 18.53 -10.24 29.23
C LEU A 19 17.81 -8.92 28.93
N VAL A 20 18.51 -7.79 28.99
CA VAL A 20 17.95 -6.48 28.63
C VAL A 20 17.60 -6.44 27.15
N VAL A 21 18.48 -6.93 26.27
CA VAL A 21 18.21 -7.03 24.82
C VAL A 21 17.05 -7.99 24.55
N ALA A 22 17.03 -9.18 25.17
CA ALA A 22 15.93 -10.13 25.00
C ALA A 22 14.59 -9.56 25.50
N GLY A 23 14.60 -8.88 26.64
CA GLY A 23 13.42 -8.26 27.24
C GLY A 23 12.88 -7.08 26.43
N THR A 24 13.74 -6.27 25.81
CA THR A 24 13.29 -5.20 24.90
C THR A 24 12.77 -5.76 23.59
N THR A 25 13.39 -6.81 23.03
CA THR A 25 12.88 -7.48 21.82
C THR A 25 11.55 -8.19 22.05
N GLU A 26 11.34 -8.82 23.22
CA GLU A 26 10.08 -9.49 23.54
C GLU A 26 8.95 -8.50 23.85
N ASN A 27 9.26 -7.36 24.49
CA ASN A 27 8.29 -6.27 24.62
C ASN A 27 7.89 -5.75 23.24
N ILE A 28 8.85 -5.44 22.35
CA ILE A 28 8.56 -4.99 20.97
C ILE A 28 7.72 -6.03 20.20
N ARG A 29 7.98 -7.33 20.41
CA ARG A 29 7.23 -8.44 19.82
C ARG A 29 5.76 -8.49 20.28
N GLN A 30 5.44 -8.08 21.50
CA GLN A 30 4.06 -7.98 21.98
C GLN A 30 3.29 -6.78 21.41
N TYR A 31 3.96 -5.83 20.75
CA TYR A 31 3.31 -4.61 20.23
C TYR A 31 3.06 -4.61 18.72
N MET A 32 3.56 -5.61 17.96
CA MET A 32 3.34 -5.73 16.52
C MET A 32 2.40 -6.89 16.19
N GLU A 33 1.12 -6.74 16.56
CA GLU A 33 0.07 -7.67 16.13
C GLU A 33 -0.41 -7.24 14.75
N PHE A 34 0.04 -7.95 13.72
CA PHE A 34 -0.53 -7.88 12.38
C PHE A 34 -1.25 -9.18 12.07
N SER A 35 -2.45 -9.09 11.48
CA SER A 35 -3.24 -10.27 11.10
C SER A 35 -4.08 -9.97 9.86
N TRP A 36 -4.27 -10.97 9.00
CA TRP A 36 -5.22 -10.87 7.90
C TRP A 36 -6.62 -11.20 8.43
N GLU A 37 -7.57 -10.28 8.26
CA GLU A 37 -9.01 -10.51 8.53
C GLU A 37 -9.76 -10.96 7.27
N ILE A 38 -9.03 -11.05 6.16
CA ILE A 38 -9.50 -11.55 4.86
C ILE A 38 -8.86 -12.90 4.61
N ASP A 39 -9.55 -13.73 3.82
CA ASP A 39 -9.09 -15.05 3.45
C ASP A 39 -8.82 -15.17 1.94
N GLU A 40 -7.96 -16.12 1.55
CA GLU A 40 -7.79 -16.49 0.15
C GLU A 40 -9.12 -17.03 -0.41
N GLY A 41 -9.57 -16.47 -1.53
CA GLY A 41 -10.86 -16.76 -2.14
C GLY A 41 -11.94 -15.72 -1.86
N ASP A 42 -11.70 -14.79 -0.93
CA ASP A 42 -12.60 -13.66 -0.67
C ASP A 42 -12.79 -12.79 -1.91
N LYS A 43 -13.99 -12.19 -2.00
CA LYS A 43 -14.46 -11.48 -3.18
C LYS A 43 -15.10 -10.15 -2.80
N TYR A 44 -14.64 -9.09 -3.46
CA TYR A 44 -15.08 -7.73 -3.21
C TYR A 44 -15.45 -7.06 -4.52
N VAL A 45 -16.63 -6.45 -4.60
CA VAL A 45 -17.10 -5.74 -5.79
C VAL A 45 -16.91 -4.25 -5.60
N TYR A 46 -16.30 -3.60 -6.58
CA TYR A 46 -16.04 -2.16 -6.58
C TYR A 46 -16.71 -1.50 -7.78
N GLU A 47 -17.33 -0.34 -7.53
CA GLU A 47 -17.82 0.56 -8.58
C GLU A 47 -16.69 1.46 -9.04
N VAL A 48 -16.52 1.58 -10.36
CA VAL A 48 -15.41 2.32 -10.96
C VAL A 48 -15.87 3.65 -11.51
N THR A 49 -15.21 4.72 -11.09
CA THR A 49 -15.37 6.05 -11.67
C THR A 49 -14.04 6.52 -12.25
N VAL A 50 -14.07 7.00 -13.49
CA VAL A 50 -12.88 7.51 -14.19
C VAL A 50 -13.13 8.93 -14.64
N PHE A 51 -12.26 9.84 -14.22
CA PHE A 51 -12.20 11.22 -14.67
C PHE A 51 -10.86 11.50 -15.33
N GLY A 52 -10.87 12.36 -16.33
CA GLY A 52 -9.65 12.80 -16.99
C GLY A 52 -9.80 12.92 -18.49
N HIS A 53 -8.69 13.26 -19.12
CA HIS A 53 -8.59 13.34 -20.58
C HIS A 53 -7.14 13.14 -21.03
N GLY A 54 -6.99 12.63 -22.25
CA GLY A 54 -5.77 12.77 -23.04
C GLY A 54 -5.90 13.96 -23.97
N LYS A 55 -4.77 14.50 -24.42
CA LYS A 55 -4.72 15.60 -25.38
C LYS A 55 -3.49 15.46 -26.28
N GLN A 56 -3.67 15.66 -27.57
CA GLN A 56 -2.58 15.71 -28.55
C GLN A 56 -2.69 17.01 -29.36
N GLY A 57 -1.79 17.95 -29.11
CA GLY A 57 -1.88 19.30 -29.67
C GLY A 57 -3.12 20.03 -29.15
N SER A 58 -4.15 20.22 -29.98
CA SER A 58 -5.44 20.83 -29.58
C SER A 58 -6.61 19.84 -29.53
N VAL A 59 -6.35 18.55 -29.79
CA VAL A 59 -7.39 17.52 -29.87
C VAL A 59 -7.44 16.74 -28.57
N TYR A 60 -8.63 16.64 -27.97
CA TYR A 60 -8.88 15.78 -26.81
C TYR A 60 -9.11 14.33 -27.25
N ILE A 61 -8.46 13.40 -26.55
CA ILE A 61 -8.50 11.97 -26.84
C ILE A 61 -8.99 11.24 -25.58
N PRO A 62 -9.92 10.28 -25.69
CA PRO A 62 -10.31 9.45 -24.55
C PRO A 62 -9.12 8.68 -23.98
N LEU A 63 -9.08 8.57 -22.66
CA LEU A 63 -8.08 7.77 -21.95
C LEU A 63 -8.38 6.28 -22.10
N THR A 64 -7.34 5.44 -22.09
CA THR A 64 -7.53 3.98 -22.10
C THR A 64 -8.40 3.50 -20.94
N GLN A 65 -8.29 4.14 -19.77
CA GLN A 65 -9.07 3.85 -18.56
C GLN A 65 -10.56 4.17 -18.71
N SER A 66 -10.97 5.01 -19.67
CA SER A 66 -12.38 5.42 -19.80
C SER A 66 -13.32 4.26 -20.10
N VAL A 67 -12.80 3.13 -20.59
CA VAL A 67 -13.56 1.88 -20.81
C VAL A 67 -14.12 1.28 -19.52
N LEU A 68 -13.55 1.65 -18.37
CA LEU A 68 -13.95 1.16 -17.06
C LEU A 68 -14.97 2.06 -16.37
N ASN A 69 -15.23 3.25 -16.91
CA ASN A 69 -16.09 4.21 -16.23
C ASN A 69 -17.52 3.68 -16.10
N ASN A 70 -18.11 3.78 -14.91
CA ASN A 70 -19.41 3.23 -14.55
C ASN A 70 -19.51 1.70 -14.71
N THR A 71 -18.39 0.99 -14.56
CA THR A 71 -18.38 -0.48 -14.51
C THR A 71 -18.25 -0.97 -13.08
N ARG A 72 -18.47 -2.28 -12.87
CA ARG A 72 -18.22 -2.96 -11.59
C ARG A 72 -17.12 -4.00 -11.77
N ILE A 73 -16.11 -3.92 -10.92
CA ILE A 73 -14.95 -4.80 -10.92
C ILE A 73 -15.04 -5.73 -9.71
N LEU A 74 -14.89 -7.02 -9.96
CA LEU A 74 -14.73 -8.04 -8.94
C LEU A 74 -13.23 -8.22 -8.67
N ILE A 75 -12.84 -7.99 -7.43
CA ILE A 75 -11.49 -8.24 -6.93
C ILE A 75 -11.54 -9.50 -6.07
N THR A 76 -10.73 -10.49 -6.41
CA THR A 76 -10.61 -11.75 -5.66
C THR A 76 -9.25 -11.80 -4.98
N ILE A 77 -9.22 -12.14 -3.69
CA ILE A 77 -7.98 -12.44 -2.97
C ILE A 77 -7.49 -13.81 -3.45
N VAL A 78 -6.33 -13.86 -4.08
CA VAL A 78 -5.76 -15.11 -4.62
C VAL A 78 -4.65 -15.68 -3.76
N THR A 79 -3.92 -14.82 -3.06
CA THR A 79 -2.88 -15.26 -2.14
C THR A 79 -2.59 -14.19 -1.10
N LEU A 80 -2.21 -14.59 0.11
CA LEU A 80 -1.80 -13.69 1.18
C LEU A 80 -0.38 -14.03 1.65
N PRO A 81 0.53 -13.05 1.74
CA PRO A 81 1.87 -13.30 2.24
C PRO A 81 1.86 -13.49 3.76
N ASP A 82 2.78 -14.33 4.24
CA ASP A 82 3.12 -14.36 5.66
C ASP A 82 3.60 -12.97 6.11
N ILE A 83 3.15 -12.53 7.29
CA ILE A 83 3.51 -11.22 7.82
C ILE A 83 4.78 -11.39 8.68
N PRO A 84 5.91 -10.75 8.32
CA PRO A 84 7.13 -10.82 9.12
C PRO A 84 6.92 -10.34 10.56
N LEU A 85 7.44 -11.09 11.54
CA LEU A 85 7.40 -10.73 12.97
C LEU A 85 8.20 -9.44 13.28
N PHE A 86 9.27 -9.20 12.51
CA PHE A 86 10.07 -7.98 12.60
C PHE A 86 9.99 -7.29 11.26
N ILE A 87 9.48 -6.07 11.26
CA ILE A 87 9.28 -5.37 10.02
C ILE A 87 9.74 -3.92 10.16
N ASN A 88 10.62 -3.52 9.25
CA ASN A 88 10.90 -2.12 8.99
C ASN A 88 10.07 -1.68 7.77
N SER A 89 10.07 -0.38 7.48
CA SER A 89 9.31 0.20 6.37
C SER A 89 9.58 -0.46 5.01
N LYS A 90 10.82 -0.89 4.75
CA LYS A 90 11.24 -1.53 3.50
C LYS A 90 10.75 -2.96 3.40
N ASP A 91 10.89 -3.74 4.47
CA ASP A 91 10.42 -5.12 4.52
C ASP A 91 8.89 -5.19 4.48
N PHE A 92 8.20 -4.22 5.10
CA PHE A 92 6.74 -4.13 5.03
C PHE A 92 6.28 -3.81 3.61
N ALA A 93 6.91 -2.81 2.98
CA ALA A 93 6.60 -2.45 1.60
C ALA A 93 6.80 -3.64 0.66
N LYS A 94 7.96 -4.32 0.74
CA LYS A 94 8.27 -5.44 -0.15
C LYS A 94 7.38 -6.66 0.06
N ASN A 95 7.20 -7.08 1.32
CA ASN A 95 6.58 -8.37 1.62
C ASN A 95 5.05 -8.29 1.76
N VAL A 96 4.52 -7.11 2.07
CA VAL A 96 3.07 -6.91 2.28
C VAL A 96 2.47 -6.07 1.16
N ILE A 97 3.00 -4.85 0.94
CA ILE A 97 2.39 -3.90 -0.01
C ILE A 97 2.59 -4.34 -1.45
N GLU A 98 3.84 -4.58 -1.86
CA GLU A 98 4.23 -4.93 -3.23
C GLU A 98 3.90 -6.38 -3.61
N TYR A 99 3.64 -7.24 -2.62
CA TYR A 99 3.22 -8.61 -2.86
C TYR A 99 1.87 -8.63 -3.59
N LEU A 100 1.79 -9.33 -4.71
CA LEU A 100 0.58 -9.42 -5.53
C LEU A 100 -0.42 -10.40 -4.88
N LYS A 101 -1.49 -9.87 -4.32
CA LYS A 101 -2.51 -10.58 -3.54
C LYS A 101 -3.80 -10.83 -4.29
N THR A 102 -4.03 -10.12 -5.38
CA THR A 102 -5.35 -10.04 -6.02
C THR A 102 -5.36 -10.50 -7.47
N ASN A 103 -6.56 -10.83 -7.94
CA ASN A 103 -6.93 -10.94 -9.33
C ASN A 103 -8.19 -10.12 -9.58
N VAL A 104 -8.34 -9.55 -10.78
CA VAL A 104 -9.44 -8.63 -11.12
C VAL A 104 -10.16 -9.04 -12.40
N THR A 105 -11.49 -9.04 -12.35
CA THR A 105 -12.36 -9.24 -13.52
C THR A 105 -13.49 -8.23 -13.48
N TYR A 106 -14.24 -8.09 -14.57
CA TYR A 106 -15.57 -7.48 -14.44
C TYR A 106 -16.46 -8.36 -13.56
N GLU A 107 -17.46 -7.77 -12.92
CA GLU A 107 -18.42 -8.50 -12.07
C GLU A 107 -19.16 -9.61 -12.84
N ASN A 108 -19.39 -9.40 -14.14
CA ASN A 108 -19.98 -10.41 -15.02
C ASN A 108 -19.02 -11.56 -15.41
N GLY A 109 -17.80 -11.59 -14.88
CA GLY A 109 -16.78 -12.60 -15.15
C GLY A 109 -15.94 -12.35 -16.40
N ASN A 110 -16.23 -11.32 -17.20
CA ASN A 110 -15.40 -10.98 -18.35
C ASN A 110 -14.04 -10.45 -17.91
N LEU A 111 -13.03 -10.69 -18.75
CA LEU A 111 -11.68 -10.18 -18.51
C LEU A 111 -11.63 -8.67 -18.73
N ILE A 112 -10.90 -7.99 -17.84
CA ILE A 112 -10.56 -6.58 -17.99
C ILE A 112 -9.47 -6.46 -19.09
N PRO A 113 -9.53 -5.45 -19.98
CA PRO A 113 -8.50 -5.25 -20.99
C PRO A 113 -7.10 -5.18 -20.36
N MET A 114 -6.14 -5.90 -20.95
CA MET A 114 -4.78 -6.05 -20.37
C MET A 114 -4.08 -4.71 -20.14
N THR A 115 -4.41 -3.71 -20.96
CA THR A 115 -3.87 -2.34 -20.89
C THR A 115 -4.17 -1.63 -19.56
N VAL A 116 -5.24 -2.01 -18.86
CA VAL A 116 -5.66 -1.44 -17.57
C VAL A 116 -5.70 -2.48 -16.44
N TYR A 117 -5.74 -3.77 -16.79
CA TYR A 117 -5.72 -4.88 -15.84
C TYR A 117 -4.54 -4.77 -14.85
N HIS A 118 -3.32 -4.60 -15.35
CA HIS A 118 -2.13 -4.58 -14.49
C HIS A 118 -2.13 -3.42 -13.50
N GLU A 119 -2.61 -2.26 -13.93
CA GLU A 119 -2.72 -1.07 -13.10
C GLU A 119 -3.70 -1.30 -11.94
N ILE A 120 -4.93 -1.71 -12.27
CA ILE A 120 -5.97 -1.96 -11.26
C ILE A 120 -5.53 -3.08 -10.32
N ASN A 121 -5.06 -4.21 -10.85
CA ASN A 121 -4.69 -5.35 -10.03
C ASN A 121 -3.54 -5.02 -9.07
N THR A 122 -2.57 -4.22 -9.54
CA THR A 122 -1.46 -3.78 -8.72
C THR A 122 -1.93 -2.87 -7.59
N VAL A 123 -2.77 -1.87 -7.90
CA VAL A 123 -3.26 -0.93 -6.88
C VAL A 123 -4.21 -1.61 -5.90
N ALA A 124 -5.14 -2.42 -6.40
CA ALA A 124 -6.01 -3.27 -5.58
C ALA A 124 -5.20 -4.09 -4.59
N SER A 125 -4.23 -4.85 -5.09
CA SER A 125 -3.34 -5.64 -4.26
C SER A 125 -2.64 -4.80 -3.20
N ARG A 126 -2.09 -3.63 -3.54
CA ARG A 126 -1.37 -2.77 -2.59
C ARG A 126 -2.25 -2.17 -1.50
N CYS A 127 -3.57 -2.12 -1.71
CA CYS A 127 -4.50 -1.50 -0.77
C CYS A 127 -5.18 -2.50 0.19
N PHE A 128 -5.09 -3.81 -0.04
CA PHE A 128 -5.43 -4.79 0.98
C PHE A 128 -4.28 -4.92 1.98
N MET A 129 -4.57 -4.69 3.26
CA MET A 129 -3.56 -4.60 4.31
C MET A 129 -3.92 -5.51 5.49
N PRO A 130 -2.94 -6.05 6.22
CA PRO A 130 -3.22 -6.73 7.45
C PRO A 130 -3.70 -5.72 8.49
N ARG A 131 -4.62 -6.16 9.36
CA ARG A 131 -5.07 -5.40 10.51
C ARG A 131 -3.99 -5.31 11.57
N GLY A 132 -3.94 -4.15 12.23
CA GLY A 132 -3.23 -3.95 13.49
C GLY A 132 -1.99 -3.08 13.34
N SER A 133 -1.42 -2.69 14.48
CA SER A 133 -0.18 -1.90 14.57
C SER A 133 -0.17 -0.64 13.67
N TRP A 134 -1.34 -0.03 13.44
CA TRP A 134 -1.53 1.10 12.54
C TRP A 134 -0.62 2.28 12.85
N SER A 135 -0.41 2.57 14.14
CA SER A 135 0.51 3.64 14.57
C SER A 135 1.97 3.38 14.21
N ILE A 136 2.36 2.10 14.17
CA ILE A 136 3.71 1.69 13.74
C ILE A 136 3.81 1.85 12.21
N LEU A 137 2.81 1.39 11.46
CA LEU A 137 2.76 1.62 10.01
C LEU A 137 2.78 3.10 9.65
N ASP A 138 2.05 3.94 10.39
CA ASP A 138 2.04 5.38 10.15
C ASP A 138 3.41 6.01 10.42
N SER A 139 4.20 5.44 11.33
CA SER A 139 5.56 5.91 11.61
C SER A 139 6.59 5.54 10.54
N PHE A 140 6.27 4.59 9.66
CA PHE A 140 7.17 4.14 8.60
C PHE A 140 7.24 5.09 7.41
N TYR A 141 6.17 5.84 7.17
CA TYR A 141 6.01 6.64 5.96
C TYR A 141 5.60 8.07 6.33
N PRO A 142 6.06 9.07 5.56
CA PRO A 142 5.70 10.44 5.83
C PRO A 142 4.22 10.69 5.59
N ASN A 143 3.61 11.50 6.47
CA ASN A 143 2.29 12.08 6.24
C ASN A 143 2.42 13.26 5.28
N SER A 144 2.54 12.96 3.99
CA SER A 144 2.70 13.96 2.92
C SER A 144 1.44 14.15 2.08
N VAL A 145 0.25 13.75 2.58
CA VAL A 145 -1.02 13.92 1.85
C VAL A 145 -1.26 15.38 1.45
N ASN A 146 -0.69 16.33 2.21
CA ASN A 146 -0.80 17.78 1.97
C ASN A 146 0.52 18.46 1.57
N GLN A 147 1.62 17.74 1.37
CA GLN A 147 2.94 18.34 1.07
C GLN A 147 3.67 17.66 -0.10
N PRO A 148 3.14 17.80 -1.34
CA PRO A 148 3.81 17.31 -2.54
C PRO A 148 5.10 18.09 -2.88
N GLU A 149 5.33 19.26 -2.28
CA GLU A 149 6.32 20.25 -2.76
C GLU A 149 7.80 19.86 -2.57
N ASN A 150 8.11 18.84 -1.76
CA ASN A 150 9.50 18.39 -1.53
C ASN A 150 9.78 16.96 -2.01
N ALA A 151 8.81 16.29 -2.65
CA ALA A 151 8.98 14.92 -3.11
C ALA A 151 9.68 14.89 -4.48
N THR A 152 11.00 15.09 -4.50
CA THR A 152 11.81 14.82 -5.70
C THR A 152 12.05 13.31 -5.91
N ILE A 153 11.50 12.46 -5.05
CA ILE A 153 11.77 11.02 -5.00
C ILE A 153 10.45 10.29 -4.84
N ALA A 154 10.31 9.17 -5.55
CA ALA A 154 9.15 8.31 -5.43
C ALA A 154 9.08 7.68 -4.03
N SER A 155 7.96 7.86 -3.33
CA SER A 155 7.83 7.52 -1.91
C SER A 155 6.44 7.03 -1.53
N TYR A 156 6.41 6.11 -0.58
CA TYR A 156 5.20 5.73 0.13
C TYR A 156 4.74 6.86 1.06
N ILE A 157 3.43 6.95 1.26
CA ILE A 157 2.77 7.89 2.18
C ILE A 157 1.75 7.14 3.02
N SER A 158 1.57 7.56 4.27
CA SER A 158 0.53 7.02 5.13
C SER A 158 -0.10 8.10 6.00
N VAL A 159 -1.37 7.89 6.35
CA VAL A 159 -2.07 8.69 7.37
C VAL A 159 -3.01 7.81 8.17
N GLN A 160 -2.88 7.85 9.49
CA GLN A 160 -3.85 7.25 10.38
C GLN A 160 -5.07 8.17 10.60
N LEU A 161 -6.24 7.77 10.12
CA LEU A 161 -7.53 8.42 10.43
C LEU A 161 -8.25 7.67 11.56
N GLN A 162 -9.49 8.03 11.92
CA GLN A 162 -10.20 7.37 13.02
C GLN A 162 -10.48 5.90 12.69
N ASN A 163 -11.30 5.65 11.66
CA ASN A 163 -11.75 4.30 11.26
C ASN A 163 -10.95 3.73 10.09
N TYR A 164 -10.17 4.57 9.42
CA TYR A 164 -9.43 4.21 8.21
C TYR A 164 -7.94 4.47 8.35
N PHE A 165 -7.16 3.73 7.60
CA PHE A 165 -5.74 3.95 7.37
C PHE A 165 -5.55 4.29 5.90
N TYR A 166 -5.04 5.48 5.63
CA TYR A 166 -4.71 5.90 4.28
C TYR A 166 -3.31 5.39 3.95
N MET A 167 -3.16 4.65 2.87
CA MET A 167 -1.86 4.19 2.37
C MET A 167 -1.74 4.56 0.90
N GLY A 168 -0.57 5.06 0.48
CA GLY A 168 -0.36 5.42 -0.90
C GLY A 168 1.10 5.46 -1.32
N TYR A 169 1.29 5.83 -2.57
CA TYR A 169 2.59 6.05 -3.17
C TYR A 169 2.49 7.17 -4.19
N ILE A 170 3.51 8.01 -4.24
CA ILE A 170 3.63 9.07 -5.25
C ILE A 170 4.97 8.91 -5.94
N SER A 171 5.00 9.05 -7.26
CA SER A 171 6.19 9.04 -8.09
C SER A 171 6.26 10.32 -8.91
N TYR A 172 7.42 10.97 -8.89
CA TYR A 172 7.74 12.13 -9.72
C TYR A 172 8.83 11.75 -10.70
N ASN A 173 8.58 12.03 -11.98
CA ASN A 173 9.55 12.01 -13.06
C ASN A 173 9.48 13.37 -13.78
N ASP A 174 10.52 13.76 -14.51
CA ASP A 174 10.68 15.12 -15.08
C ASP A 174 9.43 15.69 -15.79
N ASN A 175 8.63 14.83 -16.44
CA ASN A 175 7.42 15.23 -17.17
C ASN A 175 6.16 14.45 -16.76
N GLN A 176 6.22 13.67 -15.69
CA GLN A 176 5.15 12.75 -15.31
C GLN A 176 5.06 12.64 -13.80
N VAL A 177 3.84 12.70 -13.27
CA VAL A 177 3.61 12.42 -11.86
C VAL A 177 2.46 11.44 -11.81
N SER A 178 2.64 10.39 -11.03
CA SER A 178 1.61 9.40 -10.82
C SER A 178 1.59 8.97 -9.38
N GLY A 179 0.46 8.41 -8.97
CA GLY A 179 0.34 7.88 -7.64
C GLY A 179 -0.89 7.02 -7.51
N TRP A 180 -0.95 6.38 -6.37
CA TRP A 180 -2.12 5.66 -5.93
C TRP A 180 -2.29 5.84 -4.44
N PHE A 181 -3.51 5.63 -3.98
CA PHE A 181 -3.81 5.51 -2.56
C PHE A 181 -5.03 4.63 -2.33
N GLY A 182 -5.14 4.10 -1.12
CA GLY A 182 -6.29 3.38 -0.63
C GLY A 182 -6.70 3.87 0.73
N GLU A 183 -8.00 3.96 0.96
CA GLU A 183 -8.59 4.18 2.27
C GLU A 183 -8.97 2.83 2.87
N VAL A 184 -8.13 2.31 3.75
CA VAL A 184 -8.23 0.94 4.27
C VAL A 184 -8.97 0.91 5.59
N SER A 185 -10.02 0.10 5.70
CA SER A 185 -10.71 -0.12 6.96
C SER A 185 -9.74 -0.68 8.00
N LYS A 186 -9.65 -0.05 9.16
CA LYS A 186 -8.78 -0.54 10.24
C LYS A 186 -9.27 -1.83 10.87
N ASP A 187 -10.56 -2.11 10.75
CA ASP A 187 -11.19 -3.27 11.38
C ASP A 187 -11.06 -4.51 10.52
N THR A 188 -10.96 -4.36 9.20
CA THR A 188 -10.99 -5.49 8.25
C THR A 188 -9.77 -5.55 7.33
N GLY A 189 -8.99 -4.48 7.21
CA GLY A 189 -7.89 -4.43 6.24
C GLY A 189 -8.33 -4.33 4.77
N VAL A 190 -9.65 -4.20 4.53
CA VAL A 190 -10.25 -4.06 3.19
C VAL A 190 -10.32 -2.57 2.81
N PRO A 191 -9.90 -2.18 1.60
CA PRO A 191 -10.05 -0.82 1.13
C PRO A 191 -11.52 -0.46 0.88
N ALA A 192 -12.02 0.59 1.53
CA ALA A 192 -13.32 1.17 1.22
C ALA A 192 -13.29 1.92 -0.12
N SER A 193 -12.16 2.54 -0.41
CA SER A 193 -11.86 3.13 -1.72
C SER A 193 -10.40 2.94 -2.07
N LEU A 194 -10.12 2.91 -3.37
CA LEU A 194 -8.77 2.99 -3.90
C LEU A 194 -8.76 3.88 -5.14
N THR A 195 -7.71 4.64 -5.30
CA THR A 195 -7.57 5.61 -6.37
C THR A 195 -6.20 5.47 -6.99
N VAL A 196 -6.16 5.51 -8.32
CA VAL A 196 -4.95 5.70 -9.11
C VAL A 196 -5.10 6.98 -9.92
N TRP A 197 -4.04 7.75 -9.98
CA TRP A 197 -4.03 9.01 -10.71
C TRP A 197 -2.69 9.19 -11.39
N ALA A 198 -2.72 9.88 -12.52
CA ALA A 198 -1.50 10.31 -13.15
C ALA A 198 -1.74 11.56 -13.99
N TRP A 199 -0.74 12.42 -14.04
CA TRP A 199 -0.60 13.45 -15.04
C TRP A 199 0.72 13.30 -15.78
N GLY A 200 0.84 13.91 -16.94
CA GLY A 200 2.13 14.08 -17.59
C GLY A 200 2.05 14.16 -19.09
N SER A 201 3.22 14.01 -19.71
CA SER A 201 3.35 13.99 -21.17
C SER A 201 4.27 12.87 -21.66
N ILE A 202 3.95 12.36 -22.85
CA ILE A 202 4.76 11.42 -23.64
C ILE A 202 4.84 11.99 -25.06
N GLY A 203 5.96 12.62 -25.39
CA GLY A 203 6.10 13.36 -26.65
C GLY A 203 5.10 14.52 -26.72
N THR A 204 4.19 14.48 -27.70
CA THR A 204 3.13 15.50 -27.88
C THR A 204 1.81 15.14 -27.22
N TYR A 205 1.72 13.95 -26.62
CA TYR A 205 0.53 13.48 -25.92
C TYR A 205 0.60 13.88 -24.44
N GLU A 206 -0.36 14.65 -23.98
CA GLU A 206 -0.59 15.02 -22.59
C GLU A 206 -1.72 14.15 -22.02
N TYR A 207 -1.63 13.78 -20.75
CA TYR A 207 -2.69 13.07 -20.05
C TYR A 207 -2.84 13.58 -18.62
N CYS A 208 -4.07 13.55 -18.13
CA CYS A 208 -4.39 13.74 -16.73
C CYS A 208 -5.61 12.89 -16.41
N TYR A 209 -5.50 12.01 -15.42
CA TYR A 209 -6.60 11.16 -15.01
C TYR A 209 -6.58 10.81 -13.54
N ASN A 210 -7.76 10.44 -13.07
CA ASN A 210 -8.03 9.87 -11.77
C ASN A 210 -9.07 8.76 -11.98
N MET A 211 -8.72 7.53 -11.58
CA MET A 211 -9.61 6.39 -11.55
C MET A 211 -9.78 5.96 -10.09
N THR A 212 -11.02 5.98 -9.62
CA THR A 212 -11.39 5.59 -8.26
C THR A 212 -12.30 4.38 -8.29
N LEU A 213 -11.98 3.38 -7.48
CA LEU A 213 -12.78 2.19 -7.22
C LEU A 213 -13.33 2.32 -5.80
N THR A 214 -14.66 2.29 -5.65
CA THR A 214 -15.34 2.38 -4.36
C THR A 214 -16.03 1.07 -4.06
N LEU A 215 -15.85 0.53 -2.85
CA LEU A 215 -16.46 -0.73 -2.45
C LEU A 215 -17.98 -0.61 -2.54
N ALA A 216 -18.61 -1.51 -3.29
CA ALA A 216 -20.06 -1.55 -3.42
C ALA A 216 -20.66 -2.07 -2.11
N THR A 217 -21.63 -1.33 -1.58
CA THR A 217 -22.40 -1.68 -0.37
C THR A 217 -23.52 -2.67 -0.68
#